data_AF-A0A101HFM3-F1
#
_entry.id   AF-A0A101HFM3-F1
#
_cell.length_a   1.000
_cell.length_b   1.000
_cell.length_c   1.000
_cell.angle_alpha   90.00
_cell.angle_beta   90.00
_cell.angle_gamma   90.00
#
_symmetry.space_group_name_H-M   'P 1'
#
loop_
_entity.id
_entity.type
_entity.pdbx_description
1 polymer ?
#
loop_
_entity_poly.entity_id
_entity_poly.type
_entity_poly.pdbx_seq_one_letter_code
_entity_poly.pdbx_strand_id
1 'polypeptide(L)' 'LNAKIESFRFGEHCITNYEMESSAVAGLGKLMGHKAMTVCAIIANRVALESNANYKGSIEELIKIVLDRI' A
#
# COMPACT_ATOMS: atom_id res chain seq x y z
N LEU A 1 -14.05 11.95 4.44
CA LEU A 1 -13.51 10.63 4.06
C LEU A 1 -12.23 10.32 4.85
N ASN A 2 -11.20 11.15 4.77
CA ASN A 2 -9.91 10.94 5.48
C ASN A 2 -10.08 10.64 6.98
N ALA A 3 -10.82 11.48 7.72
CA ALA A 3 -11.07 11.23 9.15
C ALA A 3 -11.67 9.84 9.45
N LYS A 4 -12.53 9.31 8.58
CA LYS A 4 -13.10 7.94 8.74
C LYS A 4 -12.05 6.85 8.50
N ILE A 5 -11.16 7.05 7.52
CA ILE A 5 -10.08 6.12 7.21
C ILE A 5 -9.05 6.13 8.35
N GLU A 6 -8.67 7.31 8.82
CA GLU A 6 -7.70 7.51 9.91
C GLU A 6 -8.20 6.97 11.26
N SER A 7 -9.51 7.10 11.54
CA SER A 7 -10.11 6.59 12.77
C SER A 7 -10.45 5.10 12.72
N PHE A 8 -10.42 4.46 11.54
CA PHE A 8 -10.81 3.06 11.41
C PHE A 8 -9.84 2.14 12.15
N ARG A 9 -10.39 1.17 12.89
CA ARG A 9 -9.62 0.13 13.58
C ARG A 9 -10.31 -1.22 13.40
N PHE A 10 -9.51 -2.26 13.19
CA PHE A 10 -9.95 -3.66 13.22
C PHE A 10 -9.02 -4.45 14.13
N GLY A 11 -9.43 -4.68 15.38
CA GLY A 11 -8.52 -5.14 16.43
C GLY A 11 -7.36 -4.15 16.60
N GLU A 12 -6.14 -4.66 16.49
CA GLU A 12 -4.91 -3.85 16.56
C GLU A 12 -4.52 -3.22 15.21
N HIS A 13 -5.25 -3.51 14.14
CA HIS A 13 -4.93 -3.03 12.80
C HIS A 13 -5.54 -1.66 12.50
N CYS A 14 -4.77 -0.82 11.81
CA CYS A 14 -5.21 0.45 11.24
C CYS A 14 -4.93 0.50 9.73
N ILE A 15 -5.57 1.43 9.03
CA ILE A 15 -5.31 1.66 7.60
C ILE A 15 -4.05 2.52 7.47
N THR A 16 -3.07 2.06 6.71
CA THR A 16 -1.78 2.72 6.52
C THR A 16 -1.63 3.42 5.16
N ASN A 17 -2.39 2.99 4.16
CA ASN A 17 -2.41 3.58 2.82
C ASN A 17 -3.81 3.46 2.18
N TYR A 18 -3.98 4.03 0.99
CA TYR A 18 -5.22 3.94 0.21
C TYR A 18 -4.89 3.78 -1.28
N GLU A 19 -5.20 2.62 -1.83
CA GLU A 19 -4.98 2.19 -3.22
C GLU A 19 -6.19 1.38 -3.72
N MET A 20 -6.15 0.75 -4.90
CA MET A 20 -7.35 0.20 -5.55
C MET A 20 -7.25 -1.28 -5.97
N GLU A 21 -6.12 -1.94 -5.76
CA GLU A 21 -5.81 -3.25 -6.35
C GLU A 21 -5.60 -4.37 -5.30
N SER A 22 -5.03 -4.02 -4.13
CA SER A 22 -4.51 -4.99 -3.16
C SER A 22 -5.56 -5.96 -2.64
N SER A 23 -6.79 -5.50 -2.42
CA SER A 23 -7.88 -6.34 -1.91
C SER A 23 -8.25 -7.48 -2.87
N ALA A 24 -8.29 -7.20 -4.18
CA ALA A 24 -8.57 -8.20 -5.20
C ALA A 24 -7.41 -9.19 -5.32
N VAL A 25 -6.16 -8.70 -5.32
CA VAL A 25 -4.95 -9.53 -5.39
C VAL A 25 -4.86 -10.46 -4.18
N ALA A 26 -5.07 -9.96 -2.97
CA ALA A 26 -5.04 -10.75 -1.75
C ALA A 26 -6.17 -11.79 -1.72
N GLY A 27 -7.40 -11.39 -2.09
CA GLY A 27 -8.56 -12.28 -2.13
C GLY A 27 -8.40 -13.42 -3.15
N LEU A 28 -8.07 -13.08 -4.40
CA LEU A 28 -7.89 -14.07 -5.48
C LEU A 28 -6.66 -14.95 -5.24
N GLY A 29 -5.53 -14.36 -4.83
CA GLY A 29 -4.32 -15.11 -4.49
C GLY A 29 -4.60 -16.17 -3.42
N LYS A 30 -5.32 -15.78 -2.35
CA LYS A 30 -5.72 -16.72 -1.30
C LYS A 30 -6.66 -17.82 -1.82
N LEU A 31 -7.66 -17.46 -2.63
CA LEU A 31 -8.62 -18.41 -3.22
C LEU A 31 -7.92 -19.47 -4.09
N MET A 32 -6.91 -19.05 -4.84
CA MET A 32 -6.14 -19.92 -5.76
C MET A 32 -5.01 -20.70 -5.07
N GLY A 33 -4.82 -20.55 -3.75
CA GLY A 33 -3.75 -21.22 -3.01
C GLY A 33 -2.36 -20.59 -3.18
N HIS A 34 -2.29 -19.35 -3.69
CA HIS A 34 -1.04 -18.61 -3.86
C HIS A 34 -0.71 -17.73 -2.65
N LYS A 35 0.59 -17.48 -2.45
CA LYS A 35 1.08 -16.41 -1.58
C LYS A 35 1.23 -15.15 -2.43
N ALA A 36 0.38 -14.17 -2.21
CA ALA A 36 0.44 -12.87 -2.89
C ALA A 36 0.83 -11.76 -1.90
N MET A 37 1.52 -10.75 -2.40
CA MET A 37 1.87 -9.55 -1.63
C MET A 37 1.67 -8.30 -2.48
N THR A 38 1.39 -7.17 -1.83
CA THR A 38 1.31 -5.86 -2.46
C THR A 38 2.21 -4.90 -1.71
N VAL A 39 2.94 -4.08 -2.44
CA VAL A 39 3.82 -3.04 -1.88
C VAL A 39 3.56 -1.75 -2.64
N CYS A 40 3.40 -0.64 -1.92
CA CYS A 40 3.04 0.65 -2.49
C CYS A 40 4.11 1.70 -2.16
N ALA A 41 4.46 2.53 -3.13
CA ALA A 41 5.15 3.79 -2.87
C ALA A 41 4.12 4.88 -2.54
N ILE A 42 4.33 5.61 -1.45
CA ILE A 42 3.45 6.71 -1.07
C ILE A 42 3.81 7.95 -1.89
N ILE A 43 2.93 8.34 -2.80
CA ILE A 43 3.11 9.54 -3.65
C ILE A 43 2.28 10.74 -3.17
N ALA A 44 1.29 10.50 -2.31
CA ALA A 44 0.42 11.53 -1.75
C ALA A 44 0.16 11.26 -0.26
N ASN A 45 0.65 12.16 0.59
CA ASN A 45 0.39 12.14 2.02
C ASN A 45 -0.88 12.95 2.31
N ARG A 46 -1.98 12.24 2.56
CA ARG A 46 -3.30 12.84 2.80
C ARG A 46 -3.43 13.56 4.14
N VAL A 47 -2.54 13.29 5.10
CA VAL A 47 -2.52 13.94 6.41
C VAL A 47 -1.74 15.25 6.32
N ALA A 48 -0.56 15.23 5.69
CA ALA A 48 0.26 16.41 5.48
C ALA A 48 -0.24 17.32 4.35
N LEU A 49 -1.18 16.84 3.52
CA LEU A 49 -1.66 17.51 2.30
C LEU A 49 -0.53 17.77 1.28
N GLU A 50 0.47 16.90 1.27
CA GLU A 50 1.62 16.96 0.38
C GLU A 50 1.58 15.84 -0.66
N SER A 51 2.06 16.12 -1.86
CA SER A 51 2.22 15.12 -2.92
C SER A 51 3.57 15.25 -3.58
N ASN A 52 4.23 14.13 -3.82
CA ASN A 52 5.45 14.08 -4.60
C ASN A 52 5.12 13.65 -6.03
N ALA A 53 5.22 14.58 -6.99
CA ALA A 53 5.06 14.28 -8.41
C ALA A 53 6.28 13.60 -9.03
N ASN A 54 7.46 13.75 -8.42
CA ASN A 54 8.71 13.13 -8.86
C ASN A 54 9.03 11.88 -8.02
N TYR A 55 8.17 10.87 -8.11
CA TYR A 55 8.29 9.62 -7.36
C TYR A 55 9.13 8.54 -8.07
N LYS A 56 9.73 8.85 -9.23
CA LYS A 56 10.48 7.87 -10.03
C LYS A 56 11.61 7.20 -9.23
N GLY A 57 12.41 7.98 -8.51
CA GLY A 57 13.49 7.45 -7.66
C GLY A 57 12.97 6.52 -6.56
N SER A 58 11.86 6.88 -5.92
CA SER A 58 11.23 6.05 -4.88
C SER A 58 10.72 4.71 -5.43
N ILE A 59 10.26 4.67 -6.68
CA ILE A 59 9.87 3.41 -7.33
C ILE A 59 11.08 2.53 -7.62
N GLU A 60 12.18 3.09 -8.13
CA GLU A 60 13.42 2.34 -8.40
C GLU A 60 13.99 1.71 -7.11
N GLU A 61 13.96 2.46 -6.01
CA GLU A 61 14.35 1.96 -4.68
C GLU A 61 13.39 0.87 -4.18
N LEU A 62 12.08 1.07 -4.32
CA LEU A 62 11.08 0.09 -3.91
C LEU A 62 11.25 -1.25 -4.64
N ILE A 63 11.52 -1.21 -5.94
CA ILE A 63 11.76 -2.42 -6.75
C ILE A 63 12.95 -3.20 -6.19
N LYS A 64 14.07 -2.53 -5.90
CA LYS A 64 15.25 -3.18 -5.30
C LYS A 64 14.91 -3.81 -3.95
N ILE A 65 14.26 -3.06 -3.06
CA ILE A 65 13.85 -3.56 -1.74
C ILE A 65 12.98 -4.81 -1.83
N VAL A 66 12.05 -4.85 -2.79
CA VAL A 66 11.17 -6.02 -2.99
C VAL A 66 11.98 -7.21 -3.51
N LEU A 67 12.80 -7.01 -4.55
CA LEU A 67 13.63 -8.07 -5.13
C LEU A 67 14.64 -8.65 -4.14
N ASP A 68 15.20 -7.84 -3.24
CA ASP A 68 16.17 -8.29 -2.23
C ASP A 68 15.51 -9.09 -1.09
N ARG A 69 14.19 -8.99 -0.91
CA ARG A 69 13.44 -9.63 0.19
C ARG A 69 12.67 -10.89 -0.21
N ILE A 70 12.55 -11.16 -1.51
CA ILE A 70 11.89 -12.36 -2.05
C ILE A 70 12.92 -13.40 -2.47
#